data_AF-A0A936NA98-F1
#
_entry.id   AF-A0A936NA98-F1
#
_cell.length_a   1.000
_cell.length_b   1.000
_cell.length_c   1.000
_cell.angle_alpha   90.00
_cell.angle_beta   90.00
_cell.angle_gamma   90.00
#
_symmetry.space_group_name_H-M   'P 1'
#
loop_
_entity.id
_entity.type
_entity.pdbx_description
1 polymer ?
#
loop_
_entity_poly.entity_id
_entity_poly.type
_entity_poly.pdbx_seq_one_letter_code
_entity_poly.pdbx_strand_id
1 'polypeptide(L)' 'MSWKNETTVLVGVEEQLAWMREAGLARVGCNWRWRGFALLAGQAAR' A
#
# COMPACT_ATOMS: atom_id res chain seq x y z
N MET A 1 -26.56 12.73 15.77
CA MET A 1 -25.32 12.10 15.25
C MET A 1 -25.39 12.06 13.74
N SER A 2 -24.53 12.80 13.05
CA SER A 2 -24.32 12.65 11.60
C SER A 2 -23.05 11.83 11.42
N TRP A 3 -23.19 10.60 10.93
CA TRP A 3 -22.05 9.74 10.60
C TRP A 3 -21.45 10.30 9.31
N LYS A 4 -20.27 10.92 9.40
CA LYS A 4 -19.54 11.37 8.21
C LYS A 4 -19.24 10.14 7.36
N ASN A 5 -19.52 10.26 6.08
CA ASN A 5 -19.33 9.23 5.06
C ASN A 5 -17.81 9.00 4.93
N GLU A 6 -17.27 8.00 5.63
CA GLU A 6 -15.85 7.65 5.52
C GLU A 6 -15.61 7.10 4.11
N THR A 7 -15.06 7.95 3.24
CA THR A 7 -14.72 7.54 1.88
C THR A 7 -13.35 6.88 1.95
N THR A 8 -13.30 5.54 1.84
CA THR A 8 -12.05 4.78 1.83
C THR A 8 -11.30 5.03 0.53
N VAL A 9 -10.46 6.07 0.50
CA VAL A 9 -9.52 6.32 -0.60
C VAL A 9 -8.17 5.75 -0.21
N LEU A 10 -7.60 4.90 -1.06
CA LEU A 10 -6.24 4.42 -0.88
C LEU A 10 -5.24 5.54 -1.16
N VAL A 11 -4.22 5.66 -0.31
CA VAL A 11 -3.08 6.55 -0.55
C VAL A 11 -2.26 6.08 -1.77
N GLY A 12 -1.33 6.92 -2.23
CA GLY A 12 -0.49 6.61 -3.39
C GLY A 12 0.42 5.39 -3.17
N VAL A 13 0.85 4.76 -4.27
CA VAL A 13 1.71 3.55 -4.24
C VAL A 13 2.97 3.75 -3.42
N GLU A 14 3.65 4.88 -3.55
CA GLU A 14 4.90 5.14 -2.80
C GLU A 14 4.69 5.17 -1.29
N GLU A 15 3.56 5.71 -0.85
CA GLU A 15 3.20 5.77 0.58
C GLU A 15 2.86 4.38 1.11
N GLN A 16 2.12 3.59 0.33
CA GLN A 16 1.87 2.19 0.68
C GLN A 16 3.19 1.37 0.75
N LEU A 17 4.12 1.60 -0.18
CA LEU A 17 5.44 0.95 -0.15
C LEU A 17 6.27 1.40 1.06
N ALA A 18 6.16 2.66 1.48
CA ALA A 18 6.80 3.13 2.72
C ALA A 18 6.25 2.38 3.94
N TRP A 19 4.93 2.25 4.06
CA TRP A 19 4.30 1.47 5.14
C TRP A 19 4.73 0.01 5.14
N MET A 20 4.90 -0.62 3.98
CA MET A 20 5.42 -1.99 3.91
C MET A 20 6.85 -2.11 4.47
N ARG A 21 7.72 -1.12 4.22
CA ARG A 21 9.07 -1.08 4.81
C ARG A 21 9.02 -0.89 6.32
N GLU A 22 8.16 0.02 6.78
CA GLU A 22 7.94 0.29 8.21
C GLU A 22 7.38 -0.94 8.94
N ALA A 23 6.58 -1.75 8.26
CA ALA A 23 6.08 -3.04 8.76
C ALA A 23 7.15 -4.15 8.78
N GLY A 24 8.39 -3.87 8.37
CA GLY A 24 9.51 -4.82 8.41
C GLY A 24 9.64 -5.72 7.18
N LEU A 25 8.90 -5.45 6.11
CA LEU A 25 9.11 -6.15 4.84
C LEU A 25 10.36 -5.60 4.13
N ALA A 26 11.17 -6.51 3.62
CA ALA A 26 12.34 -6.23 2.80
C ALA A 26 12.01 -6.32 1.31
N ARG A 27 12.85 -5.71 0.46
CA ARG A 27 12.73 -5.73 -1.01
C ARG A 27 11.32 -5.40 -1.51
N VAL A 28 10.69 -4.41 -0.89
CA VAL A 28 9.32 -4.03 -1.26
C VAL A 28 9.31 -3.32 -2.62
N GLY A 29 8.27 -3.57 -3.41
CA GLY A 29 8.11 -2.96 -4.71
C GLY A 29 6.72 -3.15 -5.31
N CYS A 30 6.45 -2.38 -6.36
CA CYS A 30 5.26 -2.52 -7.20
C CYS A 30 5.63 -3.35 -8.43
N ASN A 31 5.13 -4.59 -8.48
CA ASN A 31 5.47 -5.51 -9.56
C ASN A 31 4.60 -5.32 -10.80
N TRP A 32 3.44 -4.69 -10.65
CA TRP A 32 2.50 -4.43 -11.73
C TRP A 32 1.56 -3.29 -11.38
N ARG A 33 1.19 -2.48 -12.39
CA ARG A 33 0.20 -1.40 -12.26
C ARG A 33 -0.64 -1.26 -13.53
N TRP A 34 -1.96 -1.19 -13.38
CA TRP A 34 -2.88 -0.95 -14.51
C TRP A 34 -4.20 -0.36 -14.03
N ARG A 35 -4.69 0.68 -14.72
CA ARG A 35 -6.04 1.28 -14.55
C ARG A 35 -6.53 1.44 -13.10
N GLY A 36 -5.65 1.90 -12.21
CA GLY A 36 -5.99 2.16 -10.81
C GLY A 36 -5.68 1.02 -9.83
N PHE A 37 -5.19 -0.12 -10.32
CA PHE A 37 -4.72 -1.23 -9.49
C PHE A 37 -3.20 -1.32 -9.50
N ALA A 38 -2.64 -1.78 -8.38
CA ALA A 38 -1.22 -2.07 -8.23
C ALA A 38 -1.04 -3.36 -7.43
N LEU A 39 -0.08 -4.20 -7.85
CA LEU A 39 0.37 -5.35 -7.07
C LEU A 39 1.64 -4.96 -6.32
N LEU A 40 1.53 -4.83 -5.01
CA LEU A 40 2.66 -4.57 -4.13
C LEU A 40 3.15 -5.88 -3.52
N ALA A 41 4.46 -6.10 -3.51
CA ALA A 41 5.08 -7.29 -2.96
C ALA A 41 6.25 -6.91 -2.06
N GLY A 42 6.52 -7.75 -1.06
CA GLY A 42 7.65 -7.63 -0.15
C GLY A 42 8.04 -9.01 0.38
N GLN A 43 9.27 -9.13 0.87
CA GLN A 43 9.80 -10.35 1.46
C GLN A 43 9.83 -10.19 2.98
N ALA A 44 9.43 -11.21 3.74
CA ALA A 44 9.64 -11.21 5.17
C ALA A 44 11.15 -11.16 5.47
N ALA A 45 11.55 -10.29 6.39
CA ALA A 45 12.88 -10.38 6.98
C ALA A 45 12.96 -11.72 7.72
N ARG A 46 13.82 -12.62 7.23
CA ARG A 46 13.99 -13.95 7.80
C ARG A 46 14.78 -13.87 9.10
#